data_AF-A0A091MS71-F1
#
_entry.id   AF-A0A091MS71-F1
#
_cell.length_a   1.000
_cell.length_b   1.000
_cell.length_c   1.000
_cell.angle_alpha   90.00
_cell.angle_beta   90.00
_cell.angle_gamma   90.00
#
_symmetry.space_group_name_H-M   'P 1'
#
loop_
_entity.id
_entity.type
_entity.pdbx_description
1 polymer ?
#
loop_
_entity_poly.entity_id
_entity_poly.type
_entity_poly.pdbx_seq_one_letter_code
_entity_poly.pdbx_strand_id
1 'polypeptide(L)' 'QLIPLVGILSMAALGAFSFSIYSLLCKSDVSINKSGNQAPWENIDPTKPQKLVTIQQKWQPIEELENVKKLMK' A
#
# COMPACT_ATOMS: atom_id res chain seq x y z
N GLN A 1 -33.89 16.65 14.24
CA GLN A 1 -32.47 17.01 14.40
C GLN A 1 -31.66 16.20 13.39
N LEU A 2 -31.42 16.75 12.18
CA LEU A 2 -30.74 16.01 11.09
C LEU A 2 -29.25 16.39 10.94
N ILE A 3 -28.86 17.54 11.47
CA ILE A 3 -27.50 18.10 11.30
C ILE A 3 -26.42 17.12 11.79
N PRO A 4 -26.54 16.47 12.97
CA PRO A 4 -25.53 15.51 13.42
C PRO A 4 -25.49 14.26 12.53
N LEU A 5 -26.65 13.79 12.08
CA LEU A 5 -26.77 12.59 11.24
C LEU A 5 -26.15 12.81 9.85
N VAL A 6 -26.44 13.95 9.22
CA VAL A 6 -25.87 14.33 7.92
C VAL A 6 -24.35 14.53 8.03
N GLY A 7 -23.86 15.10 9.13
CA GLY A 7 -22.43 15.25 9.38
C GLY A 7 -21.68 13.91 9.50
N ILE A 8 -22.23 12.94 10.22
CA ILE A 8 -21.63 11.61 10.35
C ILE A 8 -21.65 10.88 9.00
N LEU A 9 -22.79 10.93 8.29
CA LEU A 9 -22.94 10.28 6.98
C LEU A 9 -21.98 10.85 5.95
N SER A 10 -21.84 12.18 5.87
CA SER A 10 -20.92 12.82 4.93
C SER A 10 -19.47 12.49 5.24
N MET A 11 -19.07 12.50 6.52
CA MET A 11 -17.73 12.13 6.94
C MET A 11 -17.42 10.66 6.63
N ALA A 12 -18.37 9.76 6.86
CA ALA A 12 -18.23 8.35 6.51
C ALA A 12 -18.10 8.14 5.00
N ALA A 13 -18.94 8.79 4.19
CA ALA A 13 -18.91 8.68 2.73
C ALA A 13 -17.59 9.21 2.15
N LEU A 14 -17.14 10.39 2.60
CA LEU A 14 -15.87 10.98 2.16
C LEU A 14 -14.66 10.14 2.63
N GLY A 15 -14.71 9.62 3.86
CA GLY A 15 -13.66 8.74 4.39
C GLY A 15 -13.53 7.43 3.59
N ALA A 16 -14.66 6.77 3.31
CA ALA A 16 -14.68 5.56 2.50
C ALA A 16 -14.19 5.81 1.07
N PHE A 17 -14.63 6.91 0.45
CA PHE A 17 -14.25 7.26 -0.92
C PHE A 17 -12.76 7.59 -1.03
N SER A 18 -12.25 8.45 -0.13
CA SER A 18 -10.84 8.82 -0.09
C SER A 18 -9.93 7.62 0.18
N PHE A 19 -10.30 6.73 1.12
CA PHE A 19 -9.54 5.51 1.38
C PHE A 19 -9.54 4.56 0.19
N SER A 20 -10.67 4.44 -0.52
CA SER A 20 -10.76 3.59 -1.70
C SER A 20 -9.82 4.07 -2.81
N ILE A 21 -9.79 5.38 -3.08
CA ILE A 21 -8.86 5.98 -4.06
C ILE A 21 -7.41 5.77 -3.62
N TYR A 22 -7.07 6.07 -2.37
CA TYR A 22 -5.73 5.85 -1.84
C TYR A 22 -5.31 4.37 -1.97
N SER A 23 -6.19 3.44 -1.62
CA SER A 23 -5.89 2.02 -1.68
C SER A 23 -5.67 1.52 -3.11
N LEU A 24 -6.41 2.04 -4.09
CA LEU A 24 -6.25 1.63 -5.48
C LEU A 24 -4.97 2.21 -6.13
N LEU A 25 -4.60 3.44 -5.77
CA LEU A 25 -3.52 4.16 -6.45
C LEU A 25 -2.17 4.05 -5.74
N CYS A 26 -2.16 3.95 -4.40
CA CYS A 26 -0.95 4.08 -3.60
C CYS A 26 -0.51 2.78 -2.93
N LYS A 27 -1.40 1.78 -2.77
CA LYS A 27 -0.99 0.48 -2.25
C LYS A 27 -0.51 -0.43 -3.37
N SER A 28 0.74 -0.86 -3.27
CA SER A 28 1.36 -1.86 -4.14
C SER A 28 0.64 -3.21 -4.12
N ASP A 29 -0.03 -3.55 -3.02
CA ASP A 29 -0.73 -4.83 -2.87
C ASP A 29 -2.03 -4.91 -3.67
N VAL A 30 -2.53 -3.78 -4.19
CA VAL A 30 -3.78 -3.73 -4.94
C VAL A 30 -3.49 -3.74 -6.44
N SER A 31 -3.52 -4.92 -7.04
CA SER A 31 -3.36 -5.12 -8.47
C SER A 31 -4.73 -5.20 -9.18
N ILE A 32 -4.97 -4.36 -10.19
CA ILE A 32 -6.18 -4.42 -11.02
C ILE A 32 -6.11 -5.58 -12.02
N ASN A 33 -4.92 -5.86 -12.57
CA ASN A 33 -4.69 -6.97 -13.49
C ASN A 33 -3.86 -8.06 -12.82
N LYS A 34 -4.34 -9.31 -12.85
CA LYS A 34 -3.66 -10.47 -12.25
C LYS A 34 -2.78 -11.24 -13.24
N SER A 35 -2.89 -10.97 -14.54
CA SER A 35 -2.12 -11.68 -15.57
C SER A 35 -0.66 -11.23 -15.54
N GLY A 36 0.26 -12.17 -15.26
CA GLY A 36 1.71 -11.91 -15.24
C GLY A 36 2.22 -11.16 -13.99
N ASN A 37 1.47 -11.18 -12.89
CA ASN A 37 1.88 -10.47 -11.68
C ASN A 37 3.05 -11.17 -10.97
N GLN A 38 4.15 -10.44 -10.73
CA GLN A 38 5.23 -10.88 -9.83
C GLN A 38 4.71 -10.96 -8.39
N ALA A 39 5.47 -11.59 -7.50
CA ALA A 39 5.09 -11.63 -6.10
C ALA A 39 4.96 -10.19 -5.55
N PRO A 40 3.96 -9.88 -4.71
CA PRO A 40 3.63 -8.50 -4.32
C PRO A 40 4.83 -7.71 -3.77
N TRP A 41 5.72 -8.38 -3.03
CA TRP A 41 6.92 -7.79 -2.44
C TRP A 41 8.08 -7.55 -3.42
N GLU A 42 8.02 -8.10 -4.64
CA GLU A 42 9.06 -7.83 -5.65
C GLU A 42 8.94 -6.44 -6.28
N ASN A 43 7.72 -5.91 -6.33
CA ASN A 43 7.43 -4.58 -6.89
C ASN A 43 7.58 -3.45 -5.88
N ILE A 44 7.93 -3.79 -4.64
CA ILE A 44 7.98 -2.86 -3.53
C ILE A 44 9.39 -2.29 -3.37
N ASP A 45 9.51 -0.97 -3.32
CA ASP A 45 10.75 -0.29 -2.93
C ASP A 45 10.78 -0.13 -1.41
N PRO A 46 11.67 -0.84 -0.70
CA PRO A 46 11.71 -0.82 0.75
C PRO A 46 12.42 0.41 1.32
N THR A 47 13.13 1.18 0.49
CA THR A 47 13.82 2.42 0.88
C THR A 47 12.86 3.59 1.03
N LYS A 48 11.66 3.47 0.47
CA LYS A 48 10.61 4.50 0.52
C LYS A 48 9.59 4.20 1.62
N PRO A 49 8.99 5.24 2.22
CA PRO A 49 7.81 5.09 3.07
C PRO A 49 6.67 4.42 2.30
N GLN A 50 6.09 3.35 2.84
CA GLN A 50 5.04 2.57 2.16
C GLN A 50 3.63 2.81 2.69
N LYS A 51 3.51 3.53 3.81
CA LYS A 51 2.24 3.76 4.50
C LYS A 51 1.96 5.25 4.59
N LEU A 52 0.68 5.62 4.67
CA LEU A 52 0.21 7.00 4.92
C LEU A 52 0.98 7.67 6.05
N VAL A 53 1.27 6.90 7.11
CA VAL A 53 2.10 7.34 8.23
C VAL A 53 3.17 6.29 8.43
N THR A 54 4.43 6.72 8.33
CA THR A 54 5.60 5.87 8.54
C THR A 54 6.43 6.48 9.65
N ILE A 55 6.69 5.73 10.73
CA ILE A 55 7.47 6.20 11.88
C ILE A 55 8.77 5.39 11.93
N GLN A 56 9.90 6.07 11.77
CA GLN A 56 11.24 5.49 11.94
C GLN A 56 11.46 4.14 11.21
N GLN A 57 10.92 4.00 10.00
CA GLN A 57 11.14 2.82 9.19
C GLN A 57 12.64 2.70 8.88
N LYS A 58 13.25 1.61 9.35
CA LYS A 58 14.63 1.21 9.02
C LYS A 58 14.55 0.00 8.11
N TRP A 59 15.21 0.06 6.97
CA TRP A 59 15.35 -1.08 6.08
C TRP A 59 16.83 -1.37 5.84
N GLN A 60 17.19 -2.66 5.85
CA GLN A 60 18.52 -3.14 5.53
C GLN A 60 18.41 -4.37 4.63
N PRO A 61 19.22 -4.46 3.55
CA PRO A 61 19.23 -5.63 2.69
C PRO A 61 19.81 -6.84 3.42
N ILE A 62 19.31 -8.03 3.07
CA ILE A 62 19.82 -9.31 3.56
C ILE A 62 20.68 -9.90 2.44
N GLU A 63 21.97 -10.05 2.70
CA GLU A 63 22.95 -10.49 1.68
C GLU A 63 22.64 -11.89 1.15
N GLU A 64 22.26 -12.82 2.02
CA GLU A 64 21.85 -14.18 1.63
C GLU A 64 20.67 -14.17 0.65
N LEU A 65 19.68 -13.31 0.90
CA LEU A 65 18.50 -13.16 0.04
C LEU A 65 18.89 -12.60 -1.33
N GLU A 66 19.79 -11.61 -1.37
CA GLU A 66 20.30 -11.07 -2.64
C GLU A 66 21.07 -12.10 -3.44
N ASN A 67 21.89 -12.92 -2.77
CA ASN A 67 22.66 -13.98 -3.42
C ASN A 67 21.73 -15.02 -4.04
N VAL A 68 20.72 -15.48 -3.30
CA VAL A 68 19.70 -16.41 -3.84
C VAL A 68 18.95 -15.77 -5.02
N LYS A 69 18.56 -14.50 -4.91
CA LYS A 69 17.85 -13.79 -5.99
C LYS A 69 18.67 -13.67 -7.27
N LYS A 70 19.99 -13.45 -7.16
CA LYS A 70 20.91 -13.41 -8.32
C LYS A 70 21.06 -14.76 -9.02
N LEU A 71 20.96 -15.88 -8.28
CA LEU A 71 21.04 -17.23 -8.83
C LEU A 71 19.75 -17.67 -9.52
N MET A 72 18.62 -17.11 -9.12
CA MET A 72 17.29 -17.45 -9.67
C MET A 72 16.87 -16.60 -10.88
N LYS A 73 17.64 -15.56 -11.22
CA LYS A 73 17.35 -14.62 -12.33
C LYS A 73 18.17 -14.97 -13.56
#